data_AF-Q8VX81-F1
#
_entry.id   AF-Q8VX81-F1
#
_cell.length_a   1.000
_cell.length_b   1.000
_cell.length_c   1.000
_cell.angle_alpha   90.00
_cell.angle_beta   90.00
_cell.angle_gamma   90.00
#
_symmetry.space_group_name_H-M   'P 1'
#
loop_
_entity.id
_entity.type
_entity.pdbx_description
1 polymer ?
#
loop_
_entity_poly.entity_id
_entity_poly.type
_entity_poly.pdbx_seq_one_letter_code
_entity_poly.pdbx_strand_id
1 'polypeptide(L)'
;CCARTLSGEAAAAEQEPFPKTLEDAEALFQKGCDALKADDLVEAVDSLSRALEIRVAHFGELASECASTYYEYGCALLYKAQDEADP
;
A
#
# COMPACT_ATOMS: atom_id res chain seq x y z
N CYS A 1 -5.73 -30.56 -25.43
CA CYS A 1 -6.59 -29.72 -24.58
C CYS A 1 -5.84 -29.36 -23.31
N CYS A 2 -5.50 -28.08 -23.15
CA CYS A 2 -4.85 -27.54 -21.95
C CYS A 2 -5.88 -27.49 -20.82
N ALA A 3 -5.76 -28.36 -19.83
CA ALA A 3 -6.45 -28.21 -18.56
C ALA A 3 -5.40 -28.01 -17.47
N ARG A 4 -4.93 -26.76 -17.33
CA ARG A 4 -4.17 -26.34 -16.15
C ARG A 4 -5.21 -25.91 -15.13
N THR A 5 -5.68 -26.87 -14.34
CA THR A 5 -6.52 -26.61 -13.19
C THR A 5 -5.75 -25.78 -12.17
N LEU A 6 -6.33 -24.60 -11.95
CA LEU A 6 -6.27 -23.71 -10.81
C LEU A 6 -5.99 -24.43 -9.48
N SER A 7 -5.14 -23.82 -8.66
CA SER A 7 -5.54 -23.22 -7.38
C SER A 7 -4.26 -23.04 -6.55
N GLY A 8 -3.71 -21.84 -6.59
CA GLY A 8 -2.67 -21.43 -5.67
C GLY A 8 -3.29 -21.20 -4.30
N GLU A 9 -2.77 -21.94 -3.33
CA GLU A 9 -3.09 -21.86 -1.91
C GLU A 9 -2.53 -20.59 -1.25
N ALA A 10 -3.11 -20.28 -0.08
CA ALA A 10 -2.59 -19.49 1.04
C ALA A 10 -2.82 -17.96 0.94
N ALA A 11 -3.23 -17.24 2.00
CA ALA A 11 -3.37 -17.58 3.41
C ALA A 11 -4.36 -16.62 4.12
N ALA A 12 -5.13 -17.19 5.04
CA ALA A 12 -5.58 -16.64 6.33
C ALA A 12 -5.75 -15.10 6.45
N ALA A 13 -6.98 -14.64 6.20
CA ALA A 13 -7.50 -13.43 6.81
C ALA A 13 -8.12 -13.78 8.18
N GLU A 14 -7.32 -13.80 9.24
CA GLU A 14 -7.83 -13.71 10.61
C GLU A 14 -7.91 -12.22 10.97
N GLN A 15 -9.10 -11.64 10.79
CA GLN A 15 -9.39 -10.25 11.12
C GLN A 15 -10.12 -10.18 12.46
N GLU A 16 -9.37 -9.84 13.52
CA GLU A 16 -9.88 -9.33 14.79
C GLU A 16 -9.99 -7.79 14.74
N PRO A 17 -10.84 -7.15 15.55
CA PRO A 17 -11.93 -6.33 15.03
C PRO A 17 -11.68 -4.82 15.15
N PHE A 18 -11.45 -4.16 14.02
CA PHE A 18 -11.89 -2.79 13.79
C PHE A 18 -12.23 -2.68 12.30
N PRO A 19 -13.44 -2.26 11.91
CA PRO A 19 -13.73 -1.98 10.51
C PRO A 19 -12.96 -0.71 10.13
N LYS A 20 -11.65 -0.84 9.86
CA LYS A 20 -10.89 0.18 9.15
C LYS A 20 -11.51 0.23 7.77
N THR A 21 -12.30 1.25 7.49
CA THR A 21 -13.08 1.31 6.26
C THR A 21 -12.15 1.59 5.08
N LEU A 22 -12.60 1.24 3.87
CA LEU A 22 -11.88 1.63 2.66
C LEU A 22 -11.67 3.15 2.57
N GLU A 23 -12.58 3.94 3.15
CA GLU A 23 -12.46 5.38 3.26
C GLU A 23 -11.25 5.83 4.08
N ASP A 24 -10.95 5.15 5.20
CA ASP A 24 -9.75 5.44 6.00
C ASP A 24 -8.47 5.19 5.19
N ALA A 25 -8.46 4.13 4.38
CA ALA A 25 -7.33 3.83 3.51
C ALA A 25 -7.17 4.87 2.39
N GLU A 26 -8.27 5.33 1.80
CA GLU A 26 -8.28 6.42 0.81
C GLU A 26 -7.73 7.72 1.41
N ALA A 27 -8.16 8.06 2.64
CA ALA A 27 -7.70 9.24 3.35
C ALA A 27 -6.21 9.17 3.69
N LEU A 28 -5.73 8.01 4.14
CA LEU A 28 -4.30 7.76 4.39
C LEU A 28 -3.48 7.81 3.11
N PHE A 29 -4.01 7.28 2.01
CA PHE A 29 -3.38 7.36 0.68
C PHE A 29 -3.23 8.81 0.25
N GLN A 30 -4.30 9.60 0.34
CA GLN A 30 -4.26 11.02 -0.01
C GLN A 30 -3.29 11.79 0.88
N LYS A 31 -3.27 11.52 2.19
CA LYS A 31 -2.31 12.10 3.12
C LYS A 31 -0.87 11.76 2.72
N GLY A 32 -0.60 10.51 2.34
CA GLY A 32 0.70 10.08 1.83
C GLY A 32 1.11 10.83 0.56
N CYS A 33 0.20 11.00 -0.40
CA CYS A 33 0.43 11.78 -1.61
C CYS A 33 0.71 13.27 -1.32
N ASP A 34 0.05 13.84 -0.32
CA ASP A 34 0.29 15.23 0.07
C ASP A 34 1.61 15.40 0.83
N ALA A 35 2.00 14.39 1.63
CA ALA A 35 3.32 14.33 2.27
C ALA A 35 4.45 14.20 1.24
N LEU A 36 4.27 13.40 0.18
CA LEU A 36 5.20 13.33 -0.95
C LEU A 36 5.42 14.68 -1.63
N LYS A 37 4.36 15.49 -1.80
CA LYS A 37 4.49 16.85 -2.36
C LYS A 37 5.15 17.83 -1.40
N ALA A 38 5.02 17.60 -0.10
CA ALA A 38 5.64 18.39 0.95
C ALA A 38 7.10 17.96 1.23
N ASP A 39 7.61 16.96 0.50
CA ASP A 39 8.93 16.35 0.70
C ASP A 39 9.09 15.70 2.09
N ASP A 40 7.97 15.41 2.77
CA ASP A 40 7.97 14.67 4.03
C ASP A 40 7.89 13.17 3.74
N LEU A 41 9.05 12.62 3.41
CA LEU A 41 9.19 11.24 2.97
C LEU A 41 8.93 10.23 4.10
N VAL A 42 9.15 10.64 5.35
CA VAL A 42 8.90 9.78 6.52
C VAL A 42 7.40 9.60 6.73
N GLU A 43 6.64 10.69 6.79
CA GLU A 43 5.18 10.61 6.91
C GLU A 43 4.51 9.99 5.68
N ALA A 44 5.09 10.19 4.49
CA ALA A 44 4.59 9.56 3.27
C ALA A 44 4.67 8.03 3.34
N VAL A 45 5.84 7.48 3.70
CA VAL A 45 6.06 6.03 3.81
C VAL A 45 5.15 5.42 4.90
N ASP A 46 5.03 6.07 6.05
CA ASP A 46 4.18 5.59 7.16
C ASP A 46 2.68 5.66 6.82
N SER A 47 2.23 6.70 6.11
CA SER A 47 0.83 6.85 5.71
C SER A 47 0.46 5.87 4.60
N LEU A 48 1.33 5.70 3.60
CA LEU A 48 1.12 4.80 2.47
C LEU A 48 1.18 3.33 2.89
N SER A 49 2.09 2.94 3.80
CA SER A 49 2.15 1.57 4.34
C SER A 49 0.86 1.18 5.07
N ARG A 50 0.32 2.07 5.93
CA ARG A 50 -0.97 1.86 6.61
C ARG A 50 -2.15 1.78 5.63
N ALA A 51 -2.16 2.62 4.59
CA ALA A 51 -3.18 2.54 3.54
C ALA A 51 -3.12 1.19 2.80
N LEU A 52 -1.91 0.69 2.54
CA LEU A 52 -1.65 -0.59 1.89
C LEU A 52 -2.13 -1.77 2.73
N GLU A 53 -1.83 -1.80 4.03
CA GLU A 53 -2.29 -2.85 4.94
C GLU A 53 -3.82 -2.99 4.93
N ILE A 54 -4.54 -1.86 4.94
CA ILE A 54 -6.00 -1.85 4.90
C ILE A 54 -6.49 -2.33 3.53
N ARG A 55 -5.97 -1.78 2.43
CA ARG A 55 -6.40 -2.17 1.08
C ARG A 55 -6.12 -3.65 0.78
N VAL A 56 -4.98 -4.18 1.22
CA VAL A 56 -4.62 -5.60 1.08
C VAL A 56 -5.54 -6.47 1.93
N ALA A 57 -5.90 -6.05 3.15
CA ALA A 57 -6.84 -6.79 3.99
C ALA A 57 -8.26 -6.87 3.39
N HIS A 58 -8.68 -5.85 2.61
CA HIS A 58 -10.00 -5.81 1.98
C HIS A 58 -10.05 -6.49 0.61
N PHE A 59 -9.11 -6.18 -0.29
CA PHE A 59 -9.14 -6.64 -1.67
C PHE A 59 -8.20 -7.83 -1.95
N GLY A 60 -7.19 -8.03 -1.12
CA GLY A 60 -6.08 -8.98 -1.34
C GLY A 60 -4.85 -8.33 -1.99
N GLU A 61 -3.70 -9.01 -1.88
CA GLU A 61 -2.40 -8.50 -2.37
C GLU A 61 -2.34 -8.32 -3.90
N LEU A 62 -3.16 -9.06 -4.65
CA LEU A 62 -3.16 -9.07 -6.12
C LEU A 62 -4.22 -8.15 -6.75
N ALA A 63 -4.91 -7.35 -5.95
CA ALA A 63 -5.93 -6.45 -6.45
C ALA A 63 -5.32 -5.25 -7.19
N SER A 64 -5.91 -4.89 -8.33
CA SER A 64 -5.55 -3.71 -9.10
C SER A 64 -5.72 -2.41 -8.30
N GLU A 65 -6.64 -2.40 -7.34
CA GLU A 65 -6.92 -1.28 -6.45
C GLU A 65 -5.73 -0.95 -5.52
N CYS A 66 -4.88 -1.94 -5.22
CA CYS A 66 -3.66 -1.74 -4.42
C CYS A 66 -2.47 -1.25 -5.27
N ALA A 67 -2.54 -1.40 -6.60
CA ALA A 67 -1.41 -1.14 -7.49
C ALA A 67 -0.95 0.33 -7.45
N SER A 68 -1.90 1.27 -7.35
CA SER A 68 -1.59 2.70 -7.20
C SER A 68 -0.87 3.00 -5.90
N THR A 69 -1.28 2.38 -4.79
CA THR A 69 -0.62 2.56 -3.49
C THR A 69 0.79 1.97 -3.47
N TYR A 70 1.01 0.81 -4.09
CA TYR A 70 2.35 0.26 -4.25
C TYR A 70 3.28 1.16 -5.07
N TYR A 71 2.76 1.76 -6.14
CA TYR A 71 3.52 2.68 -6.97
C TYR A 71 3.98 3.90 -6.17
N GLU A 72 3.04 4.60 -5.50
CA GLU A 72 3.36 5.78 -4.69
C GLU A 72 4.29 5.44 -3.52
N TYR A 73 4.10 4.28 -2.88
CA TYR A 73 4.97 3.81 -1.81
C TYR A 73 6.41 3.56 -2.30
N GLY A 74 6.55 2.95 -3.47
CA GLY A 74 7.85 2.76 -4.11
C GLY A 74 8.53 4.10 -4.45
N CYS A 75 7.79 5.08 -4.95
CA CYS A 75 8.28 6.44 -5.17
C CYS A 75 8.78 7.08 -3.86
N ALA A 76 8.01 6.96 -2.77
CA ALA A 76 8.40 7.48 -1.46
C ALA A 76 9.73 6.91 -0.97
N LEU A 77 9.92 5.59 -1.09
CA LEU A 77 11.15 4.91 -0.69
C LEU A 77 12.35 5.32 -1.56
N LEU A 78 12.13 5.47 -2.87
CA LEU A 78 13.18 5.90 -3.80
C LEU A 78 13.63 7.33 -3.49
N TYR A 79 12.69 8.26 -3.29
CA TYR A 79 13.03 9.63 -2.94
C TYR A 79 13.77 9.69 -1.60
N LYS A 80 13.35 8.89 -0.61
CA LYS A 80 14.04 8.84 0.68
C LYS A 80 15.48 8.37 0.53
N ALA A 81 15.68 7.33 -0.27
CA ALA A 81 17.03 6.81 -0.53
C ALA A 81 17.90 7.80 -1.34
N GLN A 82 17.29 8.64 -2.18
CA GLN A 82 18.00 9.69 -2.92
C GLN A 82 18.41 10.86 -2.02
N ASP A 83 17.52 11.31 -1.14
CA ASP A 83 17.82 12.37 -0.16
C ASP A 83 18.96 11.97 0.79
N GLU A 84 18.97 10.70 1.24
CA GLU A 84 20.07 10.16 2.04
C GLU A 84 21.38 9.94 1.25
N ALA A 85 21.33 9.93 -0.08
CA ALA A 85 22.48 9.63 -0.96
C ALA A 85 23.21 10.87 -1.49
N ASP A 86 22.65 12.08 -1.35
CA ASP A 86 23.29 13.35 -1.69
C ASP A 86 23.90 14.00 -0.42
N PRO A 87 25.23 13.91 -0.18
CA PRO A 87 25.93 14.46 1.00
C PRO A 87 26.23 15.96 0.95
#